data_AF-A0A2G5LDN0-F1
#
_entry.id   AF-A0A2G5LDN0-F1
#
_cell.length_a   1.000
_cell.length_b   1.000
_cell.length_c   1.000
_cell.angle_alpha   90.00
_cell.angle_beta   90.00
_cell.angle_gamma   90.00
#
_symmetry.space_group_name_H-M   'P 1'
#
loop_
_entity.id
_entity.type
_entity.pdbx_description
1 polymer ?
#
loop_
_entity_poly.entity_id
_entity_poly.type
_entity_poly.pdbx_seq_one_letter_code
_entity_poly.pdbx_strand_id
1 'polypeptide(L)'
;MVKSKVFILPLLIWVLFFHNDQIHFSFDALNGTSQLLKSVEPQDSIQNKAFAVLDSKCNFCHITRKRLDHFTMDNMNGLIPKINEQVFVKNKMPKGKNNVLTIEEKNSLLIWINRESKN
;
A
#
# COMPACT_ATOMS: atom_id res chain seq x y z
N MET A 1 -7.89 -61.68 -23.13
CA MET A 1 -7.60 -60.23 -23.28
C MET A 1 -8.87 -59.61 -23.86
N VAL A 2 -9.64 -58.76 -23.19
CA VAL A 2 -9.28 -57.48 -22.55
C VAL A 2 -10.23 -57.22 -21.36
N LYS A 3 -9.76 -56.35 -20.47
CA LYS A 3 -10.15 -56.11 -19.08
C LYS A 3 -11.59 -55.62 -18.86
N SER A 4 -12.17 -56.16 -17.79
CA SER A 4 -13.40 -55.78 -17.11
C SER A 4 -13.46 -54.30 -16.73
N LYS A 5 -14.64 -53.69 -16.87
CA LYS A 5 -15.03 -52.49 -16.12
C LYS A 5 -16.16 -52.89 -15.18
N VAL A 6 -15.81 -53.17 -13.92
CA VAL A 6 -16.77 -53.24 -12.82
C VAL A 6 -16.77 -51.85 -12.20
N PHE A 7 -17.86 -51.13 -12.42
CA PHE A 7 -18.23 -49.95 -11.66
C PHE A 7 -19.10 -50.40 -10.49
N ILE A 8 -19.14 -49.59 -9.43
CA ILE A 8 -19.88 -49.71 -8.16
C ILE A 8 -18.97 -50.11 -6.98
N LEU A 9 -18.65 -49.11 -6.16
CA LEU A 9 -18.68 -49.29 -4.71
C LEU A 9 -19.26 -48.03 -4.05
N PRO A 10 -20.33 -48.16 -3.22
CA PRO A 10 -20.98 -47.04 -2.56
C PRO A 10 -20.40 -46.77 -1.16
N LEU A 11 -20.24 -45.49 -0.85
CA LEU A 11 -20.67 -44.80 0.38
C LEU A 11 -20.83 -45.65 1.67
N LEU A 12 -19.75 -45.82 2.44
CA LEU A 12 -19.77 -46.10 3.89
C LEU A 12 -18.41 -45.73 4.50
N ILE A 13 -18.37 -44.70 5.35
CA ILE A 13 -17.63 -44.59 6.62
C ILE A 13 -18.12 -43.27 7.23
N TRP A 14 -19.20 -43.38 7.98
CA TRP A 14 -19.63 -42.38 8.94
C TRP A 14 -19.25 -42.91 10.31
N VAL A 15 -18.58 -42.04 11.07
CA VAL A 15 -18.40 -42.07 12.53
C VAL A 15 -17.39 -43.10 13.06
N LEU A 16 -16.31 -42.57 13.66
CA LEU A 16 -15.69 -42.91 14.96
C LEU A 16 -14.34 -42.15 15.02
N PHE A 17 -14.32 -40.91 15.51
CA PHE A 17 -13.89 -40.55 16.87
C PHE A 17 -12.36 -40.58 17.11
N PHE A 18 -11.79 -39.40 17.48
CA PHE A 18 -10.77 -39.18 18.53
C PHE A 18 -9.32 -39.62 18.23
N HIS A 19 -8.24 -38.81 18.32
CA HIS A 19 -7.94 -37.49 18.87
C HIS A 19 -7.06 -36.75 17.86
N ASN A 20 -7.40 -35.50 17.54
CA ASN A 20 -6.38 -34.50 17.26
C ASN A 20 -6.99 -33.14 17.57
N ASP A 21 -6.70 -32.63 18.76
CA ASP A 21 -7.05 -31.27 19.15
C ASP A 21 -6.31 -30.30 18.22
N GLN A 22 -6.97 -29.90 17.13
CA GLN A 22 -6.57 -28.71 16.40
C GLN A 22 -6.99 -27.50 17.23
N ILE A 23 -5.97 -26.85 17.76
CA ILE A 23 -5.99 -25.51 18.35
C ILE A 23 -6.85 -24.60 17.49
N HIS A 24 -8.05 -24.27 17.97
CA HIS A 24 -8.89 -23.22 17.40
C HIS A 24 -8.32 -21.87 17.87
N PHE A 25 -7.28 -21.41 17.17
CA PHE A 25 -6.68 -20.10 17.44
C PHE A 25 -7.69 -19.01 17.06
N SER A 26 -8.27 -18.33 18.06
CA SER A 26 -9.21 -17.24 17.84
C SER A 26 -8.57 -16.12 17.04
N PHE A 27 -8.96 -16.02 15.76
CA PHE A 27 -8.59 -14.96 14.83
C PHE A 27 -9.08 -13.56 15.28
N ASP A 28 -10.06 -13.52 16.19
CA ASP A 28 -10.68 -12.28 16.67
C ASP A 28 -9.74 -11.40 17.50
N ALA A 29 -8.71 -11.98 18.13
CA ALA A 29 -7.73 -11.24 18.93
C ALA A 29 -6.73 -10.41 18.09
N LEU A 30 -6.60 -10.68 16.78
CA LEU A 30 -5.68 -9.97 15.88
C LEU A 30 -6.36 -8.81 15.12
N ASN A 31 -7.69 -8.79 15.05
CA ASN A 31 -8.43 -7.70 14.42
C ASN A 31 -8.54 -6.44 15.30
N GLY A 32 -8.43 -6.59 16.63
CA GLY A 32 -8.44 -5.47 17.56
C GLY A 32 -7.14 -4.66 17.55
N THR A 33 -5.99 -5.32 17.41
CA THR A 33 -4.68 -4.65 17.37
C THR A 33 -4.40 -3.99 16.02
N SER A 34 -4.92 -4.56 14.93
CA SER A 34 -4.77 -3.97 13.58
C SER A 34 -5.51 -2.65 13.42
N GLN A 35 -6.66 -2.47 14.09
CA GLN A 35 -7.38 -1.19 14.10
C GLN A 35 -6.68 -0.13 14.95
N LEU A 36 -5.96 -0.52 16.01
CA LEU A 36 -5.26 0.41 16.90
C LEU A 36 -3.87 0.80 16.37
N LEU A 37 -3.20 -0.09 15.62
CA LEU A 37 -1.97 0.22 14.88
C LEU A 37 -2.23 1.08 13.62
N LYS A 38 -3.47 1.11 13.11
CA LYS A 38 -3.85 1.92 11.93
C LYS A 38 -3.88 3.42 12.24
N SER A 39 -4.19 3.81 13.48
CA SER A 39 -4.47 5.21 13.85
C SER A 39 -3.25 6.00 14.31
N VAL A 40 -2.13 5.33 14.58
CA VAL A 40 -0.89 5.97 15.08
C VAL A 40 0.28 5.56 14.20
N GLU A 41 0.23 5.90 12.91
CA GLU A 41 1.47 5.99 12.15
C GLU A 41 2.28 7.18 12.69
N PRO A 42 3.55 6.98 13.10
CA PRO A 42 4.44 8.06 13.49
C PRO A 42 4.42 9.19 12.45
N GLN A 43 4.53 10.45 12.89
CA GLN A 43 4.57 11.59 11.96
C GLN A 43 5.65 11.39 10.88
N ASP A 44 6.81 10.95 11.34
CA ASP A 44 7.96 10.61 10.53
C ASP A 44 7.64 9.57 9.44
N SER A 45 6.77 8.58 9.72
CA SER A 45 6.52 7.52 8.75
C SER A 45 5.66 7.98 7.57
N ILE A 46 4.71 8.92 7.78
CA ILE A 46 3.90 9.48 6.69
C ILE A 46 4.75 10.38 5.80
N GLN A 47 5.57 11.26 6.40
CA GLN A 47 6.44 12.14 5.64
C GLN A 47 7.52 11.35 4.89
N ASN A 48 8.13 10.34 5.52
CA ASN A 48 9.12 9.46 4.87
C ASN A 48 8.54 8.74 3.65
N LYS A 49 7.31 8.22 3.74
CA LYS A 49 6.64 7.58 2.60
C LYS A 49 6.39 8.55 1.46
N ALA A 50 5.90 9.76 1.76
CA ALA A 50 5.71 10.79 0.76
C ALA A 50 7.05 11.21 0.11
N PHE A 51 8.10 11.37 0.92
CA PHE A 51 9.43 11.71 0.44
C PHE A 51 9.98 10.65 -0.50
N ALA A 52 9.86 9.36 -0.16
CA ALA A 52 10.29 8.26 -1.03
C ALA A 52 9.60 8.30 -2.42
N VAL A 53 8.33 8.72 -2.47
CA VAL A 53 7.61 8.91 -3.74
C VAL A 53 8.13 10.13 -4.50
N LEU A 54 8.34 11.27 -3.81
CA LEU A 54 8.89 12.47 -4.45
C LEU A 54 10.28 12.20 -5.00
N ASP A 55 11.13 11.49 -4.26
CA ASP A 55 12.48 11.17 -4.65
C ASP A 55 12.52 10.24 -5.87
N SER A 56 11.77 9.14 -5.82
CA SER A 56 11.78 8.15 -6.90
C SER A 56 11.03 8.58 -8.17
N LYS A 57 9.92 9.34 -8.04
CA LYS A 57 9.03 9.65 -9.18
C LYS A 57 9.10 11.09 -9.68
N CYS A 58 9.52 12.02 -8.84
CA CYS A 58 9.54 13.44 -9.18
C CYS A 58 10.97 13.99 -9.33
N ASN A 59 11.86 13.69 -8.39
CA ASN A 59 13.21 14.26 -8.36
C ASN A 59 14.02 13.91 -9.60
N PHE A 60 13.87 12.71 -10.18
CA PHE A 60 14.54 12.37 -11.44
C PHE A 60 14.36 13.46 -12.51
N CYS A 61 13.12 13.89 -12.77
CA CYS A 61 12.86 14.95 -13.75
C CYS A 61 13.32 16.33 -13.26
N HIS A 62 13.22 16.60 -11.96
CA HIS A 62 13.61 17.90 -11.40
C HIS A 62 15.12 18.11 -11.45
N ILE A 63 15.90 17.05 -11.20
CA ILE A 63 17.36 17.04 -11.30
C ILE A 63 17.77 17.10 -12.77
N THR A 64 17.33 16.14 -13.59
CA THR A 64 17.78 16.03 -14.99
C THR A 64 17.40 17.25 -15.83
N ARG A 65 16.23 17.84 -15.58
CA ARG A 65 15.77 19.05 -16.29
C ARG A 65 16.05 20.36 -15.55
N LYS A 66 16.89 20.32 -14.50
CA LYS A 66 17.32 21.48 -13.71
C LYS A 66 16.14 22.39 -13.30
N ARG A 67 15.06 21.78 -12.81
CA ARG A 67 13.93 22.52 -12.25
C ARG A 67 14.34 23.13 -10.91
N LEU A 68 13.79 24.29 -10.59
CA LEU A 68 14.09 25.00 -9.34
C LEU A 68 13.67 24.19 -8.10
N ASP A 69 12.63 23.36 -8.22
CA ASP A 69 12.01 22.67 -7.08
C ASP A 69 12.54 21.25 -6.86
N HIS A 70 13.83 21.07 -6.58
CA HIS A 70 14.31 19.75 -6.13
C HIS A 70 13.75 19.44 -4.74
N PHE A 71 12.98 18.34 -4.59
CA PHE A 71 12.32 18.03 -3.33
C PHE A 71 13.29 17.35 -2.36
N THR A 72 13.45 17.91 -1.18
CA THR A 72 14.23 17.37 -0.06
C THR A 72 13.34 17.24 1.17
N MET A 73 13.77 16.46 2.16
CA MET A 73 13.04 16.34 3.43
C MET A 73 12.79 17.69 4.09
N ASP A 74 13.75 18.61 3.99
CA ASP A 74 13.70 19.93 4.61
C ASP A 74 12.73 20.89 3.90
N ASN A 75 12.54 20.75 2.59
CA ASN A 75 11.75 21.70 1.80
C ASN A 75 10.39 21.17 1.34
N MET A 76 10.14 19.86 1.43
CA MET A 76 8.95 19.24 0.83
C MET A 76 7.65 19.83 1.40
N ASN A 77 7.61 20.12 2.70
CA ASN A 77 6.44 20.71 3.35
C ASN A 77 6.16 22.13 2.82
N GLY A 78 7.20 22.94 2.61
CA GLY A 78 7.07 24.27 2.02
C GLY A 78 6.59 24.27 0.57
N LEU A 79 6.70 23.14 -0.13
CA LEU A 79 6.30 22.97 -1.53
C LEU A 79 4.94 22.26 -1.70
N ILE A 80 4.26 21.92 -0.61
CA ILE A 80 2.94 21.27 -0.62
C ILE A 80 1.94 21.97 -1.56
N PRO A 81 1.75 23.30 -1.52
CA PRO A 81 0.74 23.95 -2.38
C PRO A 81 1.00 23.69 -3.86
N LYS A 82 2.29 23.70 -4.26
CA LYS A 82 2.71 23.46 -5.64
C LYS A 82 2.54 22.00 -6.04
N ILE A 83 2.92 21.07 -5.17
CA ILE A 83 2.74 19.63 -5.40
C ILE A 83 1.25 19.32 -5.54
N ASN A 84 0.41 19.81 -4.63
CA ASN A 84 -1.04 19.60 -4.66
C ASN A 84 -1.65 20.10 -5.97
N GLU A 85 -1.33 21.34 -6.35
CA GLU A 85 -1.82 21.94 -7.59
C GLU A 85 -1.40 21.13 -8.83
N GLN A 86 -0.13 20.70 -8.92
CA GLN A 86 0.36 20.02 -10.11
C GLN A 86 -0.09 18.56 -10.22
N VAL A 87 -0.10 17.83 -9.11
CA VAL A 87 -0.38 16.38 -9.09
C VAL A 87 -1.88 16.11 -9.05
N PHE A 88 -2.63 16.78 -8.17
CA PHE A 88 -4.02 16.41 -7.89
C PHE A 88 -5.03 17.33 -8.58
N VAL A 89 -4.74 18.64 -8.70
CA VAL A 89 -5.64 19.57 -9.38
C VAL A 89 -5.44 19.52 -10.89
N LYS A 90 -4.21 19.74 -11.35
CA LYS A 90 -3.88 19.84 -12.78
C LYS A 90 -3.58 18.48 -13.44
N ASN A 91 -3.34 17.43 -12.66
CA ASN A 91 -2.94 16.10 -13.16
C ASN A 91 -1.74 16.16 -14.15
N LYS A 92 -0.80 17.09 -13.93
CA LYS A 92 0.31 17.38 -14.85
C LYS A 92 1.60 16.63 -14.51
N MET A 93 1.71 16.10 -13.30
CA MET A 93 2.90 15.40 -12.81
C MET A 93 2.52 14.01 -12.28
N PRO A 94 3.45 13.04 -12.33
CA PRO A 94 4.84 13.12 -12.84
C PRO A 94 4.96 12.99 -14.37
N LYS A 95 6.16 13.29 -14.90
CA LYS A 95 6.46 13.27 -16.35
C LYS A 95 7.22 12.01 -16.76
N GLY A 96 6.85 11.47 -17.92
CA GLY A 96 7.50 10.31 -18.52
C GLY A 96 6.78 9.00 -18.23
N LYS A 97 6.88 8.03 -19.15
CA LYS A 97 6.14 6.77 -19.07
C LYS A 97 6.55 5.90 -17.87
N ASN A 98 7.80 6.01 -17.42
CA ASN A 98 8.35 5.16 -16.35
C ASN A 98 8.19 5.76 -14.95
N ASN A 99 7.71 7.01 -14.84
CA ASN A 99 7.61 7.72 -13.56
C ASN A 99 6.17 7.82 -13.06
N VAL A 100 5.22 7.13 -13.71
CA VAL A 100 3.80 7.21 -13.35
C VAL A 100 3.60 6.78 -11.89
N LEU A 101 2.81 7.57 -11.16
CA LEU A 101 2.43 7.24 -9.79
C LEU A 101 1.46 6.07 -9.80
N THR A 102 1.74 5.06 -8.97
CA THR A 102 0.73 4.04 -8.63
C THR A 102 -0.35 4.65 -7.74
N ILE A 103 -1.43 3.89 -7.51
CA ILE A 103 -2.52 4.33 -6.64
C ILE A 103 -2.03 4.52 -5.20
N GLU A 104 -1.17 3.62 -4.73
CA GLU A 104 -0.57 3.62 -3.40
C GLU A 104 0.36 4.83 -3.21
N GLU A 105 1.15 5.16 -4.24
CA GLU A 105 2.03 6.31 -4.24
C GLU A 105 1.24 7.63 -4.23
N LYS A 106 0.17 7.72 -5.06
CA LYS A 106 -0.75 8.87 -5.01
C LYS A 106 -1.40 9.01 -3.64
N ASN A 107 -1.85 7.91 -3.05
CA ASN A 107 -2.46 7.93 -1.73
C ASN A 107 -1.47 8.37 -0.64
N SER A 108 -0.22 7.93 -0.72
CA SER A 108 0.83 8.35 0.22
C SER A 108 1.06 9.86 0.16
N LEU A 109 1.15 10.43 -1.05
CA LEU A 109 1.26 11.88 -1.24
C LEU A 109 0.01 12.62 -0.73
N LEU A 110 -1.19 12.12 -1.04
CA LEU A 110 -2.44 12.76 -0.65
C LEU A 110 -2.64 12.77 0.87
N ILE A 111 -2.32 11.66 1.54
CA ILE A 111 -2.39 11.55 3.00
C ILE A 111 -1.44 12.55 3.65
N TRP A 112 -0.20 12.61 3.18
CA TRP A 112 0.78 13.58 3.68
C TRP A 112 0.34 15.03 3.45
N ILE A 113 -0.10 15.41 2.24
CA ILE A 113 -0.61 16.75 1.95
C ILE A 113 -1.78 17.12 2.87
N ASN A 114 -2.75 16.22 3.04
CA ASN A 114 -3.93 16.48 3.87
C ASN A 114 -3.58 16.60 5.36
N ARG A 115 -2.50 15.96 5.80
CA ARG A 115 -2.00 16.07 7.18
C ARG A 115 -1.34 17.43 7.40
N GLU A 116 -0.37 17.77 6.55
CA GLU A 116 0.46 18.96 6.72
C GLU A 116 -0.25 20.26 6.32
N SER A 117 -1.27 20.21 5.45
CA SER A 117 -2.06 21.41 5.07
C SER A 117 -2.99 21.91 6.18
N LYS A 118 -3.11 21.17 7.30
CA LYS A 118 -3.95 21.53 8.45
C LYS A 118 -3.17 22.18 9.60
N ASN A 119 -1.83 22.23 9.49
CA ASN A 119 -0.93 22.90 10.42
C ASN A 119 -0.58 24.30 9.90
#